data_AF-A0A534M9V9-F1
#
_entry.id   AF-A0A534M9V9-F1
#
_cell.length_a   1.000
_cell.length_b   1.000
_cell.length_c   1.000
_cell.angle_alpha   90.00
_cell.angle_beta   90.00
_cell.angle_gamma   90.00
#
_symmetry.space_group_name_H-M   'P 1'
#
loop_
_entity.id
_entity.type
_entity.pdbx_description
1 polymer ?
#
loop_
_entity_poly.entity_id
_entity_poly.type
_entity_poly.pdbx_seq_one_letter_code
_entity_poly.pdbx_strand_id
1 'polypeptide(L)' 'MKDGMTPPTMGITHARVVLYSIDMARMEVCDLIVDTGSTLSWVPEEVAARVGIQATEVRTFRLADGREVERPVGDRPG' A
#
# COMPACT_ATOMS: atom_id res chain seq x y z
N MET A 1 -6.71 40.08 -10.38
CA MET A 1 -7.46 39.10 -9.57
C MET A 1 -7.20 37.74 -10.18
N LYS A 2 -6.75 36.75 -9.40
CA LYS A 2 -6.49 35.38 -9.90
C LYS A 2 -7.81 34.63 -9.93
N ASP A 3 -8.19 34.10 -11.08
CA ASP A 3 -9.39 33.29 -11.25
C ASP A 3 -9.37 32.09 -10.28
N GLY A 4 -10.40 32.02 -9.45
CA GLY A 4 -10.61 30.96 -8.47
C GLY A 4 -10.98 29.65 -9.17
N MET A 5 -9.98 28.93 -9.65
CA MET A 5 -10.15 27.54 -10.05
C MET A 5 -10.17 26.68 -8.79
N THR A 6 -11.36 26.29 -8.32
CA THR A 6 -11.46 25.19 -7.36
C THR A 6 -10.98 23.93 -8.09
N PRO A 7 -9.90 23.26 -7.64
CA PRO A 7 -9.48 22.02 -8.28
C PRO A 7 -10.64 21.01 -8.21
N PRO A 8 -10.82 20.16 -9.25
CA PRO A 8 -11.88 19.17 -9.25
C PRO A 8 -11.77 18.32 -7.99
N THR A 9 -12.92 18.07 -7.33
CA THR A 9 -12.98 17.16 -6.18
C THR A 9 -12.58 15.78 -6.65
N MET A 10 -11.37 15.34 -6.31
CA MET A 10 -10.92 13.98 -6.61
C MET A 10 -11.61 13.01 -5.64
N GLY A 11 -12.28 12.01 -6.20
CA GLY A 11 -12.88 10.90 -5.45
C GLY A 11 -11.87 9.78 -5.16
N ILE A 12 -12.33 8.72 -4.49
CA ILE A 12 -11.51 7.53 -4.24
C ILE A 12 -11.21 6.84 -5.57
N THR A 13 -9.93 6.81 -5.96
CA THR A 13 -9.47 6.07 -7.13
C THR A 13 -9.11 4.65 -6.73
N HIS A 14 -9.65 3.68 -7.48
CA HIS A 14 -9.27 2.27 -7.35
C HIS A 14 -8.40 1.87 -8.54
N ALA A 15 -7.40 1.04 -8.29
CA ALA A 15 -6.53 0.47 -9.31
C ALA A 15 -6.49 -1.05 -9.15
N ARG A 16 -6.69 -1.76 -10.26
CA ARG A 16 -6.35 -3.17 -10.35
C ARG A 16 -4.85 -3.29 -10.60
N VAL A 17 -4.14 -3.90 -9.67
CA VAL A 17 -2.68 -4.05 -9.73
C VAL A 17 -2.28 -5.51 -9.82
N VAL A 18 -1.11 -5.76 -10.39
CA VAL A 18 -0.45 -7.07 -10.35
C VAL A 18 0.79 -6.94 -9.47
N LEU A 19 0.80 -7.69 -8.38
CA LEU A 19 1.95 -7.84 -7.49
C LEU A 19 2.78 -9.01 -7.99
N TYR A 20 4.08 -8.81 -8.15
CA TYR A 20 5.01 -9.89 -8.52
C TYR A 20 5.94 -10.22 -7.36
N SER A 21 6.35 -11.48 -7.26
CA SER A 21 7.52 -11.85 -6.47
C SER A 21 8.79 -11.24 -7.07
N ILE A 22 9.85 -11.11 -6.27
CA ILE A 22 11.13 -10.50 -6.71
C ILE A 22 11.72 -11.22 -7.93
N ASP A 23 11.59 -12.55 -7.97
CA ASP A 23 12.02 -13.40 -9.08
C ASP A 23 11.02 -13.47 -10.24
N MET A 24 9.90 -12.73 -10.15
CA MET A 24 8.78 -12.72 -11.10
C MET A 24 8.10 -14.09 -11.32
N ALA A 25 8.41 -15.10 -10.50
CA ALA A 25 7.88 -16.46 -10.64
C ALA A 25 6.45 -16.62 -10.13
N ARG A 26 6.00 -15.71 -9.24
CA ARG A 26 4.66 -15.68 -8.67
C ARG A 26 4.04 -14.31 -8.90
N MET A 27 2.73 -14.28 -9.04
CA MET A 27 1.96 -13.04 -9.12
C MET A 27 0.64 -13.15 -8.39
N GLU A 28 0.14 -12.00 -7.93
CA GLU A 28 -1.24 -11.86 -7.48
C GLU A 28 -1.91 -10.61 -8.02
N VAL A 29 -3.20 -10.72 -8.31
CA VAL A 29 -4.02 -9.59 -8.76
C VAL A 29 -4.88 -9.11 -7.60
N CYS A 30 -4.82 -7.83 -7.30
CA CYS A 30 -5.67 -7.22 -6.28
C CYS A 30 -6.18 -5.84 -6.71
N ASP A 31 -7.33 -5.46 -6.17
CA ASP A 31 -7.91 -4.14 -6.34
C ASP A 31 -7.55 -3.29 -5.11
N LEU A 32 -6.85 -2.19 -5.30
CA LEU A 32 -6.34 -1.31 -4.25
C LEU A 32 -6.87 0.11 -4.39
N ILE A 33 -6.98 0.82 -3.27
CA ILE A 33 -7.21 2.27 -3.26
C ILE A 33 -5.87 2.98 -3.50
N VAL A 34 -5.88 3.98 -4.38
CA VAL A 34 -4.72 4.83 -4.60
C VAL A 34 -4.70 5.93 -3.53
N ASP A 35 -3.63 5.95 -2.73
CA ASP A 35 -3.30 7.05 -1.82
C ASP A 35 -1.95 7.65 -2.20
N THR A 36 -1.97 8.87 -2.74
CA THR A 36 -0.76 9.60 -3.15
C THR A 36 0.04 10.15 -1.97
N GLY A 37 -0.51 10.15 -0.76
CA GLY A 37 0.17 10.58 0.46
C GLY A 37 0.94 9.46 1.17
N SER A 38 0.78 8.21 0.73
CA SER A 38 1.40 7.05 1.37
C SER A 38 2.83 6.80 0.88
N THR A 39 3.76 6.60 1.82
CA THR A 39 5.16 6.23 1.52
C THR A 39 5.32 4.75 1.19
N LEU A 40 4.45 3.89 1.73
CA LEU A 40 4.50 2.44 1.57
C LEU A 40 3.17 1.92 1.02
N SER A 41 3.24 0.87 0.21
CA SER A 41 2.06 0.12 -0.19
C SER A 41 1.63 -0.84 0.91
N TRP A 42 0.33 -1.04 1.06
CA TRP A 42 -0.23 -1.99 2.03
C TRP A 42 -1.15 -2.98 1.32
N VAL A 43 -0.96 -4.25 1.63
CA VAL A 43 -1.79 -5.37 1.19
C VAL A 43 -2.07 -6.28 2.38
N PRO A 44 -3.16 -7.05 2.37
CA PRO A 44 -3.40 -8.09 3.38
C PRO A 44 -2.23 -9.09 3.44
N GLU A 45 -1.95 -9.63 4.62
CA GLU A 45 -0.83 -10.55 4.85
C GLU A 45 -0.94 -11.79 3.94
N GLU A 46 -2.16 -12.27 3.70
CA GLU A 46 -2.42 -13.44 2.87
C GLU A 46 -2.13 -13.14 1.39
N VAL A 47 -2.24 -11.88 0.96
CA VAL A 47 -1.88 -11.46 -0.40
C VAL A 47 -0.36 -11.38 -0.54
N ALA A 48 0.34 -10.82 0.45
CA ALA A 48 1.81 -10.80 0.47
C ALA A 48 2.40 -12.22 0.50
N ALA A 49 1.81 -13.12 1.28
CA ALA A 49 2.24 -14.51 1.39
C ALA A 49 2.15 -15.28 0.06
N ARG A 50 1.17 -14.97 -0.80
CA ARG A 50 1.02 -15.62 -2.13
C ARG A 50 2.15 -15.27 -3.09
N VAL A 51 2.76 -14.09 -2.95
CA VAL A 51 3.99 -13.74 -3.69
C VAL A 51 5.26 -14.14 -2.93
N GLY A 52 5.13 -14.76 -1.74
CA GLY A 52 6.22 -15.29 -0.93
C GLY A 52 6.89 -14.25 -0.03
N ILE A 53 6.22 -13.14 0.25
CA ILE A 53 6.66 -12.16 1.25
C ILE A 53 6.04 -12.54 2.59
N GLN A 54 6.87 -12.63 3.63
CA GLN A 54 6.47 -12.85 5.00
C GLN A 54 6.88 -11.65 5.84
N ALA A 55 6.17 -11.38 6.93
CA ALA A 55 6.59 -10.35 7.87
C ALA A 55 7.88 -10.78 8.58
N THR A 56 8.87 -9.91 8.60
CA THR A 56 10.19 -10.16 9.22
C THR A 56 10.38 -9.37 10.51
N GLU A 57 9.59 -8.32 10.72
CA GLU A 57 9.66 -7.44 11.88
C GLU A 57 8.31 -6.77 12.17
N VAL A 58 8.21 -6.14 13.33
CA VAL A 58 7.10 -5.25 13.68
C VAL A 58 7.64 -3.82 13.75
N ARG A 59 6.99 -2.89 13.04
CA ARG A 59 7.34 -1.47 13.05
C ARG A 59 6.19 -0.62 13.58
N THR A 60 6.53 0.47 14.25
CA THR A 60 5.59 1.48 14.71
C THR A 60 5.39 2.54 13.64
N PHE A 61 4.14 2.82 13.30
CA PHE A 61 3.74 3.84 12.34
C PHE A 61 2.89 4.91 13.02
N ARG A 62 3.16 6.18 12.72
CA ARG A 62 2.30 7.28 13.14
C ARG A 62 1.27 7.58 12.05
N LEU A 63 0.00 7.45 12.39
CA LEU A 63 -1.13 7.73 11.52
C LEU A 63 -1.36 9.24 11.38
N ALA A 64 -2.14 9.63 10.36
CA ALA A 64 -2.49 11.02 10.10
C ALA A 64 -3.25 11.70 11.26
N ASP A 65 -3.96 10.93 12.08
CA ASP A 65 -4.64 11.41 13.29
C ASP A 65 -3.73 11.47 14.53
N GLY A 66 -2.44 11.21 14.37
CA GLY A 66 -1.43 11.26 15.42
C GLY A 66 -1.30 9.99 16.27
N ARG A 67 -2.18 8.98 16.09
CA ARG A 67 -2.04 7.70 16.80
C ARG A 67 -0.84 6.92 16.29
N GLU A 68 -0.22 6.17 17.19
CA GLU A 68 0.79 5.18 16.84
C GLU A 68 0.17 3.79 16.76
N VAL A 69 0.56 3.03 15.74
CA VAL A 69 0.13 1.65 15.54
C VAL A 69 1.33 0.77 15.24
N GLU A 70 1.33 -0.44 15.77
CA GLU A 70 2.31 -1.48 15.42
C GLU A 70 1.77 -2.33 14.27
N ARG A 71 2.62 -2.60 13.28
CA ARG A 71 2.28 -3.46 12.14
C ARG A 71 3.42 -4.41 11.81
N PRO A 72 3.10 -5.69 11.46
CA PRO A 72 4.08 -6.57 10.85
C PRO A 72 4.47 -6.02 9.47
N VAL A 73 5.76 -6.06 9.14
CA VAL A 73 6.32 -5.58 7.87
C VAL A 73 7.26 -6.62 7.27
N GLY A 74 7.19 -6.79 5.96
CA GLY A 74 8.11 -7.60 5.17
C GLY A 74 8.36 -6.97 3.81
N ASP A 75 9.63 -6.94 3.39
CA ASP A 75 10.07 -6.39 2.10
C ASP A 75 10.88 -7.40 1.27
N ARG A 76 11.16 -8.59 1.83
CA ARG A 76 11.96 -9.64 1.22
C ARG A 76 11.24 -10.98 1.30
N PRO A 77 11.60 -11.95 0.44
CA PRO A 77 11.18 -13.32 0.60
C PRO A 77 11.64 -13.86 1.96
N GLY A 78 10.75 -14.61 2.61
CA GLY A 78 11.07 -15.40 3.80
C GLY A 78 11.88 -16.66 3.47
#